data_AF-A0A3P9NRG8-F1
#
_entry.id   AF-A0A3P9NRG8-F1
#
_cell.length_a   1.000
_cell.length_b   1.000
_cell.length_c   1.000
_cell.angle_alpha   90.00
_cell.angle_beta   90.00
_cell.angle_gamma   90.00
#
_symmetry.space_group_name_H-M   'P 1'
#
loop_
_entity.id
_entity.type
_entity.pdbx_description
1 polymer ?
#
loop_
_entity_poly.entity_id
_entity_poly.type
_entity_poly.pdbx_seq_one_letter_code
_entity_poly.pdbx_strand_id
1 'polypeptide(L)'
;MAAKHFYRQGFLLLLFNFISTAALEKRFSDFKRCADEECSMLLCRGKAVKDFSGPDCRFLSFKKSETIYVYYKLSGKRADLWAGSVSILRLINFGYFPKDLLAVNHLYTEKELEIKAEVCEDIVHVKLLYEYLIMQSIVCIVIFIYAFS
;
A
#
# COMPACT_ATOMS: atom_id res chain seq x y z
N MET A 1 8.15 29.54 36.29
CA MET A 1 8.19 29.29 34.82
C MET A 1 8.27 27.79 34.45
N ALA A 2 7.85 26.85 35.30
CA ALA A 2 7.91 25.40 35.01
C ALA A 2 6.60 24.81 34.42
N ALA A 3 5.44 25.40 34.71
CA ALA A 3 4.13 24.88 34.29
C ALA A 3 3.90 24.90 32.76
N LYS A 4 4.55 25.84 32.04
CA LYS A 4 4.40 26.02 30.59
C LYS A 4 5.09 24.91 29.79
N HIS A 5 6.15 24.31 30.35
CA HIS A 5 6.87 23.20 29.74
C HIS A 5 6.11 21.86 29.92
N PHE A 6 5.49 21.66 31.08
CA PHE A 6 4.73 20.45 31.38
C PHE A 6 3.49 20.28 30.47
N TYR A 7 2.76 21.38 30.23
CA TYR A 7 1.59 21.37 29.35
C TYR A 7 1.95 21.11 27.87
N ARG A 8 3.11 21.63 27.42
CA ARG A 8 3.61 21.43 26.04
C ARG A 8 4.01 19.99 25.77
N GLN A 9 4.64 19.33 26.74
CA GLN A 9 5.08 17.94 26.63
C GLN A 9 3.89 16.97 26.73
N GLY A 10 2.91 17.24 27.60
CA GLY A 10 1.67 16.47 27.67
C GLY A 10 0.80 16.59 26.41
N PHE A 11 0.71 17.79 25.82
CA PHE A 11 0.00 18.02 24.56
C PHE A 11 0.69 17.32 23.38
N LEU A 12 2.02 17.35 23.31
CA LEU A 12 2.79 16.61 22.28
C LEU A 12 2.58 15.09 22.38
N LEU A 13 2.56 14.52 23.59
CA LEU A 13 2.28 13.09 23.80
C LEU A 13 0.84 12.73 23.42
N LEU A 14 -0.14 13.57 23.72
CA LEU A 14 -1.52 13.38 23.28
C LEU A 14 -1.66 13.44 21.76
N LEU A 15 -0.99 14.38 21.09
CA LEU A 15 -0.95 14.45 19.62
C LEU A 15 -0.27 13.23 19.00
N PHE A 16 0.83 12.76 19.59
CA PHE A 16 1.53 11.58 19.09
C PHE A 16 0.67 10.31 19.20
N ASN A 17 -0.06 10.17 20.31
CA ASN A 17 -1.04 9.09 20.48
C ASN A 17 -2.18 9.21 19.45
N PHE A 18 -2.74 10.41 19.24
CA PHE A 18 -3.83 10.63 18.29
C PHE A 18 -3.45 10.34 16.83
N ILE A 19 -2.24 10.71 16.41
CA ILE A 19 -1.69 10.40 15.08
C ILE A 19 -1.49 8.87 14.93
N SER A 20 -1.04 8.21 16.00
CA SER A 20 -0.81 6.75 15.98
C SER A 20 -2.12 5.96 15.85
N THR A 21 -3.20 6.39 16.50
CA THR A 21 -4.52 5.74 16.35
C THR A 21 -5.12 5.97 14.96
N ALA A 22 -4.97 7.17 14.40
CA ALA A 22 -5.44 7.47 13.04
C ALA A 22 -4.67 6.68 11.95
N ALA A 23 -3.39 6.36 12.18
CA ALA A 23 -2.61 5.51 11.29
C ALA A 23 -3.03 4.02 11.36
N LEU A 24 -3.51 3.55 12.52
CA LEU A 24 -3.98 2.18 12.72
C LEU A 24 -5.32 1.92 12.01
N GLU A 25 -6.24 2.88 12.00
CA GLU A 25 -7.55 2.75 11.34
C GLU A 25 -7.47 2.67 9.80
N LYS A 26 -6.30 2.97 9.22
CA LYS A 26 -6.13 2.94 7.76
C LYS A 26 -5.84 1.54 7.19
N ARG A 27 -5.57 0.54 8.04
CA ARG A 27 -5.24 -0.84 7.61
C ARG A 27 -6.49 -1.71 7.51
N PHE A 28 -6.63 -2.44 6.41
CA PHE A 28 -7.73 -3.41 6.24
C PHE A 28 -7.48 -4.73 6.99
N SER A 29 -6.23 -5.11 7.23
CA SER A 29 -5.86 -6.34 7.95
C SER A 29 -4.53 -6.20 8.68
N ASP A 30 -4.32 -7.11 9.64
CA ASP A 30 -3.08 -7.20 10.41
C ASP A 30 -2.00 -8.01 9.69
N PHE A 31 -2.40 -8.87 8.73
CA PHE A 31 -1.51 -9.75 7.97
C PHE A 31 -1.83 -9.71 6.47
N LYS A 32 -0.82 -10.03 5.66
CA LYS A 32 -0.94 -10.22 4.21
C LYS A 32 -0.07 -11.39 3.78
N ARG A 33 -0.47 -12.04 2.69
CA ARG A 33 0.22 -13.16 2.07
C ARG A 33 0.77 -12.74 0.72
N CYS A 34 2.09 -12.81 0.59
CA CYS A 34 2.85 -12.32 -0.56
C CYS A 34 3.70 -13.45 -1.17
N ALA A 35 4.18 -13.26 -2.39
CA ALA A 35 5.07 -14.22 -3.04
C ALA A 35 6.51 -14.11 -2.52
N ASP A 36 6.88 -12.91 -2.07
CA ASP A 36 8.17 -12.50 -1.54
C ASP A 36 7.97 -11.59 -0.31
N GLU A 37 9.03 -11.38 0.47
CA GLU A 37 8.99 -10.54 1.68
C GLU A 37 8.63 -9.08 1.36
N GLU A 38 8.96 -8.59 0.17
CA GLU A 38 8.69 -7.21 -0.26
C GLU A 38 7.34 -7.04 -0.96
N CYS A 39 6.58 -8.13 -1.18
CA CYS A 39 5.34 -8.16 -1.97
C CYS A 39 5.48 -7.51 -3.37
N SER A 40 6.68 -7.59 -3.95
CA SER A 40 7.00 -7.00 -5.25
C SER A 40 6.61 -7.92 -6.41
N MET A 41 6.52 -9.23 -6.14
CA MET A 41 6.27 -10.26 -7.14
C MET A 41 4.78 -10.58 -7.27
N LEU A 42 4.38 -10.96 -8.48
CA LEU A 42 3.02 -11.41 -8.75
C LEU A 42 2.78 -12.77 -8.11
N LEU A 43 1.63 -12.90 -7.44
CA LEU A 43 1.20 -14.14 -6.83
C LEU A 43 0.38 -14.97 -7.81
N CYS A 44 -0.61 -14.33 -8.44
CA CYS A 44 -1.44 -14.96 -9.45
C CYS A 44 -2.05 -13.94 -10.43
N ARG A 45 -2.60 -14.43 -11.53
CA ARG A 45 -3.51 -13.65 -12.38
C ARG A 45 -4.81 -14.40 -12.59
N GLY A 46 -5.86 -13.64 -12.82
CA GLY A 46 -7.17 -14.19 -13.16
C GLY A 46 -7.96 -13.27 -14.05
N LYS A 47 -9.13 -13.75 -14.47
CA LYS A 47 -10.12 -12.93 -15.15
C LYS A 47 -11.26 -12.55 -14.22
N ALA A 48 -11.69 -11.30 -14.30
CA ALA A 48 -12.87 -10.81 -13.60
C ALA A 48 -14.12 -11.57 -14.04
N VAL A 49 -14.86 -12.15 -13.09
CA VAL A 49 -16.10 -12.89 -13.41
C VAL A 49 -17.30 -11.97 -13.66
N LYS A 50 -17.26 -10.76 -13.09
CA LYS A 50 -18.30 -9.73 -13.21
C LYS A 50 -17.70 -8.33 -13.09
N ASP A 51 -18.50 -7.33 -13.42
CA ASP A 51 -18.12 -5.92 -13.23
C ASP A 51 -18.05 -5.59 -11.74
N PHE A 52 -17.07 -4.80 -11.35
CA PHE A 52 -16.88 -4.32 -9.99
C PHE A 52 -16.44 -2.86 -10.00
N SER A 53 -17.14 -2.05 -9.23
CA SER A 53 -16.72 -0.68 -8.93
C SER A 53 -16.50 -0.56 -7.45
N GLY A 54 -15.28 -0.17 -7.09
CA GLY A 54 -14.88 0.02 -5.71
C GLY A 54 -15.73 1.11 -5.02
N PRO A 55 -16.12 0.93 -3.75
CA PRO A 55 -16.86 1.96 -3.01
C PRO A 55 -16.01 3.21 -2.74
N ASP A 56 -14.69 3.03 -2.58
CA ASP A 56 -13.72 4.09 -2.33
C ASP A 56 -12.56 4.03 -3.34
N CYS A 57 -11.74 5.08 -3.40
CA CYS A 57 -10.51 5.15 -4.19
C CYS A 57 -9.46 4.08 -3.86
N ARG A 58 -9.59 3.39 -2.71
CA ARG A 58 -8.71 2.30 -2.30
C ARG A 58 -9.03 0.98 -3.00
N PHE A 59 -10.24 0.86 -3.54
CA PHE A 59 -10.69 -0.36 -4.20
C PHE A 59 -10.44 -0.28 -5.70
N LEU A 60 -10.02 -1.40 -6.26
CA LEU A 60 -9.85 -1.53 -7.70
C LEU A 60 -11.23 -1.55 -8.37
N SER A 61 -11.37 -0.85 -9.49
CA SER A 61 -12.55 -0.96 -10.34
C SER A 61 -12.16 -1.63 -11.66
N PHE A 62 -12.96 -2.59 -12.10
CA PHE A 62 -12.72 -3.38 -13.30
C PHE A 62 -14.02 -3.91 -13.89
N LYS A 63 -13.97 -4.31 -15.16
CA LYS A 63 -15.06 -4.91 -15.90
C LYS A 63 -14.86 -6.41 -16.04
N LYS A 64 -15.96 -7.11 -16.30
CA LYS A 64 -15.99 -8.54 -16.59
C LYS A 64 -15.01 -8.87 -17.72
N SER A 65 -14.32 -10.00 -17.58
CA SER A 65 -13.29 -10.50 -18.50
C SER A 65 -11.99 -9.71 -18.53
N GLU A 66 -11.86 -8.61 -17.77
CA GLU A 66 -10.55 -7.97 -17.60
C GLU A 66 -9.61 -8.89 -16.84
N THR A 67 -8.33 -8.81 -17.20
CA THR A 67 -7.28 -9.59 -16.53
C THR A 67 -6.78 -8.80 -15.34
N ILE A 68 -6.77 -9.41 -14.17
CA ILE A 68 -6.30 -8.79 -12.94
C ILE A 68 -5.08 -9.55 -12.46
N TYR A 69 -4.06 -8.79 -12.11
CA TYR A 69 -2.77 -9.24 -11.59
C TYR A 69 -2.76 -9.02 -10.09
N VAL A 70 -2.61 -10.10 -9.33
CA VAL A 70 -2.66 -10.09 -7.87
C VAL A 70 -1.24 -10.11 -7.32
N TYR A 71 -0.94 -9.15 -6.46
CA TYR A 71 0.36 -9.04 -5.79
C TYR A 71 0.31 -9.71 -4.42
N TYR A 72 -0.74 -9.45 -3.65
CA TYR A 72 -0.90 -10.05 -2.33
C TYR A 72 -2.36 -10.25 -1.93
N LYS A 73 -2.57 -11.15 -0.97
CA LYS A 73 -3.87 -11.50 -0.39
C LYS A 73 -3.90 -11.05 1.06
N LEU A 74 -4.93 -10.34 1.51
CA LEU A 74 -5.03 -10.00 2.93
C LEU A 74 -5.35 -11.25 3.76
N SER A 75 -4.92 -11.26 5.01
CA SER A 75 -5.09 -12.35 5.97
C SER A 75 -5.38 -11.81 7.38
N GLY A 76 -5.94 -12.65 8.26
CA GLY A 76 -6.41 -12.21 9.58
C GLY A 76 -7.81 -11.60 9.52
N LYS A 77 -7.94 -10.29 9.82
CA LYS A 77 -9.24 -9.60 9.98
C LYS A 77 -10.11 -9.62 8.71
N ARG A 78 -9.51 -9.49 7.54
CA ARG A 78 -10.19 -9.39 6.23
C ARG A 78 -9.49 -10.25 5.18
N ALA A 79 -9.66 -11.57 5.30
CA ALA A 79 -9.15 -12.55 4.34
C ALA A 79 -10.01 -12.67 3.05
N ASP A 80 -11.07 -11.87 2.96
CA ASP A 80 -11.97 -11.76 1.80
C ASP A 80 -11.39 -10.86 0.69
N LEU A 81 -10.45 -9.98 1.02
CA LEU A 81 -9.91 -8.98 0.11
C LEU A 81 -8.51 -9.33 -0.40
N TRP A 82 -8.31 -9.15 -1.69
CA TRP A 82 -7.01 -9.25 -2.36
C TRP A 82 -6.63 -7.90 -2.96
N ALA A 83 -5.34 -7.70 -3.23
CA ALA A 83 -4.80 -6.47 -3.81
C ALA A 83 -4.13 -6.75 -5.15
N GLY A 84 -4.45 -5.92 -6.15
CA GLY A 84 -3.98 -6.13 -7.51
C GLY A 84 -4.22 -4.96 -8.44
N SER A 85 -3.86 -5.16 -9.71
CA SER A 85 -4.04 -4.20 -10.78
C SER A 85 -4.61 -4.84 -12.05
N VAL A 86 -5.30 -4.06 -12.89
CA VAL A 86 -5.82 -4.54 -14.20
C VAL A 86 -4.71 -4.67 -15.25
N SER A 87 -3.56 -4.02 -15.01
CA SER A 87 -2.45 -4.04 -15.95
C SER A 87 -1.12 -4.02 -15.23
N ILE A 88 -0.15 -4.77 -15.75
CA ILE A 88 1.22 -4.80 -15.24
C ILE A 88 1.90 -3.44 -15.39
N LEU A 89 1.61 -2.71 -16.47
CA LEU A 89 2.30 -1.47 -16.82
C LEU A 89 1.70 -0.20 -16.19
N ARG A 90 0.44 -0.23 -15.73
CA ARG A 90 -0.19 0.91 -15.04
C ARG A 90 -0.53 0.57 -13.60
N LEU A 91 0.24 1.18 -12.73
CA LEU A 91 0.12 1.10 -11.28
C LEU A 91 -0.90 2.09 -10.71
N ILE A 92 -1.40 3.00 -11.56
CA ILE A 92 -2.46 3.95 -11.19
C ILE A 92 -3.80 3.25 -10.90
N ASN A 93 -3.97 2.04 -11.44
CA ASN A 93 -5.13 1.19 -11.22
C ASN A 93 -4.74 0.03 -10.30
N PHE A 94 -4.17 0.32 -9.13
CA PHE A 94 -3.92 -0.65 -8.08
C PHE A 94 -4.93 -0.44 -6.95
N GLY A 95 -5.50 -1.53 -6.43
CA GLY A 95 -6.41 -1.45 -5.31
C GLY A 95 -6.91 -2.80 -4.82
N TYR A 96 -7.77 -2.73 -3.81
CA TYR A 96 -8.38 -3.90 -3.19
C TYR A 96 -9.63 -4.37 -3.93
N PHE A 97 -9.89 -5.68 -3.91
CA PHE A 97 -11.13 -6.25 -4.43
C PHE A 97 -11.47 -7.58 -3.73
N PRO A 98 -12.74 -7.98 -3.68
CA PRO A 98 -13.14 -9.27 -3.10
C PRO A 98 -12.65 -10.44 -3.97
N LYS A 99 -12.07 -11.46 -3.33
CA LYS A 99 -11.50 -12.63 -4.02
C LYS A 99 -12.49 -13.37 -4.93
N ASP A 100 -13.78 -13.37 -4.56
CA ASP A 100 -14.83 -14.11 -5.28
C ASP A 100 -15.14 -13.49 -6.65
N LEU A 101 -14.59 -12.31 -6.94
CA LEU A 101 -14.76 -11.63 -8.23
C LEU A 101 -13.71 -12.03 -9.26
N LEU A 102 -12.77 -12.91 -8.90
CA LEU A 102 -11.67 -13.32 -9.74
C LEU A 102 -11.65 -14.83 -9.93
N ALA A 103 -11.74 -15.26 -11.19
CA ALA A 103 -11.40 -16.63 -11.55
C ALA A 103 -9.90 -16.70 -11.83
N VAL A 104 -9.13 -17.38 -10.97
CA VAL A 104 -7.67 -17.51 -11.15
C VAL A 104 -7.37 -18.39 -12.36
N ASN A 105 -6.56 -17.86 -13.28
CA ASN A 105 -6.17 -18.56 -14.51
C ASN A 105 -4.73 -19.05 -14.46
N HIS A 106 -3.86 -18.36 -13.72
CA HIS A 106 -2.44 -18.71 -13.62
C HIS A 106 -1.90 -18.36 -12.25
N LEU A 107 -1.22 -19.31 -11.62
CA LEU A 107 -0.47 -19.13 -10.38
C LEU A 107 1.01 -18.93 -10.76
N TYR A 108 1.61 -17.83 -10.32
CA TYR A 108 3.04 -17.58 -10.56
C TYR A 108 3.92 -18.22 -9.49
N THR A 109 3.41 -18.26 -8.26
CA THR A 109 4.12 -18.80 -7.11
C THR A 109 3.15 -19.62 -6.27
N GLU A 110 3.55 -20.84 -5.90
CA GLU A 110 2.78 -21.70 -4.98
C GLU A 110 3.10 -21.41 -3.50
N LYS A 111 4.28 -20.85 -3.24
CA LYS A 111 4.70 -20.43 -1.91
C LYS A 111 4.11 -19.05 -1.58
N GLU A 112 3.28 -19.01 -0.54
CA GLU A 112 2.77 -17.77 0.04
C GLU A 112 3.46 -17.54 1.39
N LEU A 113 4.10 -16.39 1.55
CA LEU A 113 4.69 -15.95 2.82
C LEU A 113 3.68 -15.06 3.53
N GLU A 114 3.29 -15.43 4.75
CA GLU A 114 2.47 -14.58 5.59
C GLU A 114 3.37 -13.61 6.36
N ILE A 115 3.15 -12.33 6.11
CA ILE A 115 3.88 -11.23 6.74
C ILE A 115 2.90 -10.25 7.38
N LYS A 116 3.38 -9.53 8.39
CA LYS A 116 2.59 -8.54 9.10
C LYS A 116 2.34 -7.34 8.18
N ALA A 117 1.10 -6.88 8.10
CA ALA A 117 0.76 -5.70 7.32
C ALA A 117 1.23 -4.44 8.07
N GLU A 118 2.37 -3.89 7.69
CA GLU A 118 2.89 -2.62 8.23
C GLU A 118 2.42 -1.42 7.40
N VAL A 119 2.13 -0.28 8.07
CA VAL A 119 1.60 0.97 7.46
C VAL A 119 2.52 1.48 6.34
N CYS A 120 3.81 1.12 6.39
CA CYS A 120 4.84 1.63 5.49
C CYS A 120 4.97 0.85 4.18
N GLU A 121 4.38 -0.34 4.05
CA GLU A 121 4.60 -1.22 2.89
C GLU A 121 3.53 -1.14 1.81
N ASP A 122 2.32 -0.63 2.09
CA ASP A 122 1.31 -0.40 1.05
C ASP A 122 1.68 0.77 0.11
N ILE A 123 2.89 1.31 0.28
CA ILE A 123 3.51 2.43 -0.40
C ILE A 123 4.72 1.93 -1.24
N VAL A 124 4.77 0.69 -1.73
CA VAL A 124 5.88 0.29 -2.64
C VAL A 124 6.01 1.23 -3.86
N HIS A 125 4.91 1.83 -4.33
CA HIS A 125 4.96 2.84 -5.40
C HIS A 125 5.22 4.28 -4.97
N VAL A 126 4.82 4.68 -3.76
CA VAL A 126 5.13 6.03 -3.29
C VAL A 126 6.55 6.08 -2.70
N LYS A 127 7.14 4.97 -2.22
CA LYS A 127 8.52 4.94 -1.73
C LYS A 127 9.55 5.14 -2.86
N LEU A 128 9.35 4.52 -4.02
CA LEU A 128 10.19 4.78 -5.20
C LEU A 128 10.04 6.23 -5.71
N LEU A 129 8.82 6.79 -5.71
CA LEU A 129 8.61 8.19 -6.10
C LEU A 129 9.13 9.17 -5.06
N TYR A 130 9.05 8.85 -3.77
CA TYR A 130 9.49 9.72 -2.68
C TYR A 130 11.00 9.67 -2.51
N GLU A 131 11.64 8.50 -2.64
CA GLU A 131 13.10 8.41 -2.76
C GLU A 131 13.58 9.12 -4.04
N TYR A 132 12.89 8.97 -5.17
CA TYR A 132 13.23 9.70 -6.40
C TYR A 132 13.06 11.23 -6.27
N LEU A 133 11.97 11.71 -5.65
CA LEU A 133 11.71 13.15 -5.41
C LEU A 133 12.61 13.74 -4.33
N ILE A 134 12.95 12.99 -3.28
CA ILE A 134 13.93 13.39 -2.25
C ILE A 134 15.31 13.48 -2.88
N MET A 135 15.71 12.50 -3.70
CA MET A 135 16.99 12.54 -4.41
C MET A 135 17.06 13.72 -5.38
N GLN A 136 15.99 14.04 -6.10
CA GLN A 136 15.93 15.25 -6.93
C GLN A 136 16.01 16.55 -6.11
N SER A 137 15.32 16.60 -4.96
CA SER A 137 15.32 17.77 -4.08
C SER A 137 16.70 18.01 -3.45
N ILE A 138 17.38 16.94 -2.99
CA ILE A 138 18.73 17.01 -2.42
C ILE A 138 19.74 17.43 -3.48
N VAL A 139 19.69 16.86 -4.69
CA VAL A 139 20.58 17.25 -5.79
C VAL A 139 20.37 18.72 -6.17
N CYS A 140 19.14 19.21 -6.23
CA CYS A 140 18.86 20.63 -6.46
C CYS A 140 19.43 21.53 -5.35
N ILE A 141 19.28 21.14 -4.08
CA ILE A 141 19.83 21.91 -2.93
C ILE A 141 21.35 21.95 -2.98
N VAL A 142 22.01 20.82 -3.28
CA VAL A 142 23.48 20.74 -3.38
C VAL A 142 23.98 21.57 -4.56
N ILE A 143 23.35 21.49 -5.74
CA ILE A 143 23.71 22.33 -6.89
C ILE A 143 23.52 23.82 -6.58
N PHE A 144 22.46 24.20 -5.85
CA PHE A 144 22.24 25.59 -5.45
C PHE A 144 23.34 26.10 -4.51
N ILE A 145 23.78 25.27 -3.55
CA ILE A 145 24.88 25.61 -2.64
C ILE A 145 26.20 25.75 -3.39
N TYR A 146 26.50 24.86 -4.34
CA TYR A 146 27.71 24.93 -5.16
C TYR A 146 27.72 26.04 -6.21
N ALA A 147 26.55 26.46 -6.71
CA ALA A 147 26.44 27.55 -7.68
C ALA A 147 26.47 28.95 -7.04
N PHE A 148 26.25 29.04 -5.72
CA PHE A 148 26.27 30.29 -4.94
C PHE A 148 27.45 30.40 -3.96
N SER A 149 28.45 29.54 -4.10
CA SER A 149 29.73 29.60 -3.39
C SER A 149 30.89 29.81 -4.36
#